data_AF-A0A6P0UBN0-F1
#
_entry.id   AF-A0A6P0UBN0-F1
#
_cell.length_a   1.000
_cell.length_b   1.000
_cell.length_c   1.000
_cell.angle_alpha   90.00
_cell.angle_beta   90.00
_cell.angle_gamma   90.00
#
_symmetry.space_group_name_H-M   'P 1'
#
loop_
_entity.id
_entity.type
_entity.pdbx_description
1 polymer ?
#
loop_
_entity_poly.entity_id
_entity_poly.type
_entity_poly.pdbx_seq_one_letter_code
_entity_poly.pdbx_strand_id
1 'polypeptide(L)'
;MSNYFSPEFLTKVAQEKGLSHEQQDVFVPRFSENKDYDEIARELGTSHQACLKRMGLVYKKFDIDGKSRGKESRLRKKLVDLSQLDTSLEKMKRLYIEAKRIQDNPSRYITEEPLSQQALSNFLLNQFINLLPSVVTEQVFDKRLSVIVDIITKVGFVLFQNSKPKIEDISLEQ
;
A
#
# COMPACT_ATOMS: atom_id res chain seq x y z
N MET A 1 12.12 18.03 4.97
CA MET A 1 11.65 16.77 5.59
C MET A 1 12.36 15.61 4.92
N SER A 2 13.20 14.90 5.65
CA SER A 2 13.85 13.67 5.17
C SER A 2 12.83 12.54 5.19
N ASN A 3 12.25 12.21 4.03
CA ASN A 3 11.39 11.04 3.90
C ASN A 3 12.27 9.78 3.84
N TYR A 4 12.58 9.25 5.02
CA TYR A 4 13.17 7.92 5.17
C TYR A 4 12.08 6.87 4.98
N PHE A 5 12.40 5.81 4.26
CA PHE A 5 11.50 4.66 4.09
C PHE A 5 11.92 3.53 5.03
N SER A 6 10.96 2.74 5.55
CA SER A 6 11.33 1.61 6.39
C SER A 6 12.12 0.56 5.58
N PRO A 7 13.12 -0.11 6.19
CA PRO A 7 13.87 -1.17 5.51
C PRO A 7 12.97 -2.30 4.98
N GLU A 8 11.91 -2.64 5.70
CA GLU A 8 10.96 -3.69 5.33
C GLU A 8 10.19 -3.31 4.07
N PHE A 9 9.71 -2.07 3.99
CA PHE A 9 9.05 -1.55 2.79
C PHE A 9 10.01 -1.56 1.59
N LEU A 10 11.24 -1.08 1.76
CA LEU A 10 12.23 -1.06 0.68
C LEU A 10 12.58 -2.48 0.21
N THR A 11 12.76 -3.41 1.14
CA THR A 11 13.05 -4.82 0.82
C THR A 11 11.90 -5.45 0.03
N LYS A 12 10.65 -5.22 0.44
CA LYS A 12 9.47 -5.68 -0.29
C LYS A 12 9.42 -5.10 -1.71
N VAL A 13 9.59 -3.79 -1.85
CA VAL A 13 9.61 -3.12 -3.17
C VAL A 13 10.75 -3.66 -4.05
N ALA A 14 11.92 -3.90 -3.46
CA ALA A 14 13.06 -4.44 -4.18
C ALA A 14 12.81 -5.86 -4.72
N GLN A 15 12.18 -6.72 -3.91
CA GLN A 15 11.77 -8.06 -4.35
C GLN A 15 10.76 -7.99 -5.49
N GLU A 16 9.75 -7.12 -5.39
CA GLU A 16 8.73 -6.95 -6.43
C GLU A 16 9.30 -6.43 -7.76
N LYS A 17 10.29 -5.53 -7.70
CA LYS A 17 11.02 -5.05 -8.88
C LYS A 17 12.13 -5.99 -9.34
N GLY A 18 12.28 -7.15 -8.69
CA GLY A 18 13.27 -8.16 -9.06
C GLY A 18 14.70 -7.65 -8.97
N LEU A 19 15.01 -6.88 -7.92
CA LEU A 19 16.38 -6.47 -7.61
C LEU A 19 17.18 -7.66 -7.08
N SER A 20 18.42 -7.83 -7.55
CA SER A 20 19.34 -8.82 -6.98
C SER A 20 19.77 -8.44 -5.56
N HIS A 21 20.32 -9.38 -4.80
CA HIS A 21 20.88 -9.11 -3.46
C HIS A 21 21.88 -7.95 -3.49
N GLU A 22 22.85 -7.99 -4.40
CA GLU A 22 23.83 -6.89 -4.54
C GLU A 22 23.21 -5.52 -4.85
N GLN A 23 22.07 -5.49 -5.54
CA GLN A 23 21.34 -4.26 -5.80
C GLN A 23 20.61 -3.78 -4.54
N GLN A 24 20.03 -4.71 -3.77
CA GLN A 24 19.38 -4.45 -2.49
C GLN A 24 20.36 -3.89 -1.46
N ASP A 25 21.58 -4.44 -1.40
CA ASP A 25 22.65 -4.03 -0.48
C ASP A 25 23.06 -2.56 -0.65
N VAL A 26 22.80 -1.96 -1.82
CA VAL A 26 23.03 -0.53 -2.05
C VAL A 26 21.72 0.26 -1.97
N PHE A 27 20.63 -0.28 -2.51
CA PHE A 27 19.34 0.38 -2.57
C PHE A 27 18.75 0.65 -1.18
N VAL A 28 18.72 -0.35 -0.30
CA VAL A 28 18.10 -0.24 1.03
C VAL A 28 18.79 0.84 1.86
N PRO A 29 20.10 0.76 2.18
CA PRO A 29 20.76 1.77 3.01
C PRO A 29 20.71 3.18 2.39
N ARG A 30 20.72 3.29 1.05
CA ARG A 30 20.60 4.58 0.36
C ARG A 30 19.27 5.28 0.63
N PHE A 31 18.18 4.54 0.85
CA PHE A 31 16.83 5.11 1.01
C PHE A 31 16.25 4.95 2.43
N SER A 32 16.75 4.04 3.25
CA SER A 32 16.38 3.91 4.67
C SER A 32 17.19 4.86 5.56
N GLU A 33 18.49 4.96 5.31
CA GLU A 33 19.44 5.67 6.19
C GLU A 33 20.05 6.90 5.51
N ASN A 34 19.82 7.07 4.20
CA ASN A 34 20.40 8.14 3.38
C ASN A 34 21.93 8.14 3.37
N LYS A 35 22.54 6.96 3.55
CA LYS A 35 23.99 6.76 3.40
C LYS A 35 24.45 7.16 2.01
N ASP A 36 25.64 7.75 1.94
CA ASP A 36 26.30 8.00 0.67
C ASP A 36 26.95 6.74 0.10
N TYR A 37 27.43 6.82 -1.15
CA TYR A 37 28.01 5.65 -1.81
C TYR A 37 29.38 5.27 -1.25
N ASP A 38 30.10 6.17 -0.59
CA ASP A 38 31.38 5.88 0.04
C ASP A 38 31.18 5.11 1.35
N GLU A 39 30.18 5.50 2.14
CA GLU A 39 29.75 4.78 3.34
C GLU A 39 29.29 3.37 3.01
N ILE A 40 28.40 3.22 2.03
CA ILE A 40 27.90 1.91 1.58
C ILE A 40 29.06 1.08 1.01
N ALA A 41 29.94 1.68 0.21
CA ALA A 41 31.08 0.97 -0.35
C ALA A 41 32.00 0.40 0.73
N ARG A 42 32.27 1.18 1.78
CA ARG A 42 33.06 0.76 2.94
C ARG A 42 32.39 -0.40 3.69
N GLU A 43 31.09 -0.33 3.92
CA GLU A 43 30.34 -1.40 4.61
C GLU A 43 30.32 -2.71 3.82
N LEU A 44 30.21 -2.63 2.49
CA LEU A 44 30.16 -3.78 1.60
C LEU A 44 31.55 -4.29 1.17
N GLY A 45 32.64 -3.63 1.58
CA GLY A 45 33.99 -3.95 1.11
C GLY A 45 34.15 -3.83 -0.41
N THR A 46 33.50 -2.84 -1.02
CA THR A 46 33.50 -2.61 -2.48
C THR A 46 33.94 -1.18 -2.83
N SER A 47 33.85 -0.79 -4.10
CA SER A 47 34.19 0.56 -4.55
C SER A 47 32.95 1.44 -4.75
N HIS A 48 33.13 2.76 -4.59
CA HIS A 48 32.11 3.77 -4.93
C HIS A 48 31.52 3.55 -6.33
N GLN A 49 32.40 3.27 -7.32
CA GLN A 49 32.03 3.01 -8.70
C GLN A 49 31.11 1.78 -8.84
N ALA A 50 31.36 0.73 -8.04
CA ALA A 50 30.53 -0.47 -8.02
C ALA A 50 29.13 -0.16 -7.46
N CYS A 51 29.03 0.64 -6.39
CA CYS A 51 27.75 1.11 -5.85
C CYS A 51 26.97 1.94 -6.88
N LEU A 52 27.62 2.86 -7.58
CA LEU A 52 27.00 3.62 -8.68
C LEU A 52 26.49 2.72 -9.81
N LYS A 53 27.28 1.72 -10.22
CA LYS A 53 26.88 0.77 -11.26
C LYS A 53 25.66 -0.04 -10.84
N ARG A 54 25.64 -0.54 -9.59
CA ARG A 54 24.50 -1.25 -9.01
C ARG A 54 23.25 -0.37 -8.99
N MET A 55 23.35 0.87 -8.50
CA MET A 55 22.24 1.84 -8.55
C MET A 55 21.78 2.18 -9.97
N GLY A 56 22.70 2.24 -10.93
CA GLY A 56 22.38 2.39 -12.35
C GLY A 56 21.43 1.30 -12.86
N LEU A 57 21.61 0.06 -12.41
CA LEU A 57 20.72 -1.06 -12.73
C LEU A 57 19.40 -0.98 -11.95
N VAL A 58 19.43 -0.53 -10.69
CA VAL A 58 18.22 -0.27 -9.91
C VAL A 58 17.32 0.73 -10.65
N TYR A 59 17.85 1.88 -11.08
CA TYR A 59 17.05 2.87 -11.82
C TYR A 59 16.37 2.28 -13.06
N LYS A 60 17.04 1.38 -13.79
CA LYS A 60 16.44 0.68 -14.94
C LYS A 60 15.26 -0.20 -14.54
N LYS A 61 15.35 -0.91 -13.40
CA LYS A 61 14.27 -1.75 -12.87
C LYS A 61 13.03 -0.96 -12.41
N PHE A 62 13.17 0.34 -12.21
CA PHE A 62 12.08 1.26 -11.92
C PHE A 62 11.65 2.10 -13.14
N ASP A 63 12.14 1.74 -14.34
CA ASP A 63 11.89 2.45 -15.59
C ASP A 63 12.30 3.94 -15.54
N ILE A 64 13.45 4.22 -14.90
CA ILE A 64 14.00 5.57 -14.74
C ILE A 64 15.20 5.75 -15.68
N ASP A 65 14.90 6.25 -16.88
CA ASP A 65 15.90 6.52 -17.92
C ASP A 65 16.46 7.96 -17.90
N GLY A 66 17.43 8.23 -18.76
CA GLY A 66 18.06 9.54 -18.94
C GLY A 66 19.53 9.60 -18.50
N LYS A 67 20.25 10.66 -18.89
CA LYS A 67 21.72 10.67 -18.88
C LYS A 67 22.40 10.96 -17.54
N SER A 68 21.83 11.70 -16.59
CA SER A 68 22.50 11.84 -15.27
C SER A 68 21.74 12.59 -14.18
N ARG A 69 20.95 13.62 -14.50
CA ARG A 69 20.37 14.47 -13.43
C ARG A 69 18.99 14.00 -12.98
N GLY A 70 18.78 13.94 -11.67
CA GLY A 70 17.46 13.72 -11.06
C GLY A 70 16.92 12.28 -11.08
N LYS A 71 17.72 11.26 -11.41
CA LYS A 71 17.28 9.85 -11.32
C LYS A 71 16.85 9.48 -9.90
N GLU A 72 17.69 9.83 -8.92
CA GLU A 72 17.38 9.58 -7.52
C GLU A 72 16.12 10.31 -7.08
N SER A 73 15.96 11.59 -7.46
CA SER A 73 14.75 12.36 -7.13
C SER A 73 13.48 11.72 -7.71
N ARG A 74 13.53 11.25 -8.97
CA ARG A 74 12.42 10.51 -9.58
C ARG A 74 12.14 9.18 -8.88
N LEU A 75 13.18 8.46 -8.47
CA LEU A 75 13.03 7.23 -7.70
C LEU A 75 12.40 7.51 -6.34
N ARG A 76 12.86 8.55 -5.62
CA ARG A 76 12.26 8.97 -4.35
C ARG A 76 10.79 9.31 -4.50
N LYS A 77 10.41 10.05 -5.56
CA LYS A 77 9.01 10.34 -5.84
C LYS A 77 8.20 9.06 -6.01
N LYS A 78 8.65 8.13 -6.86
CA LYS A 78 8.01 6.82 -7.02
C LYS A 78 7.91 6.04 -5.71
N LEU A 79 8.93 6.07 -4.86
CA LEU A 79 8.91 5.39 -3.56
C LEU A 79 7.91 6.04 -2.59
N VAL A 80 7.75 7.37 -2.61
CA VAL A 80 6.69 8.06 -1.84
C VAL A 80 5.32 7.58 -2.29
N ASP A 81 5.07 7.57 -3.60
CA ASP A 81 3.79 7.15 -4.17
C ASP A 81 3.49 5.68 -3.79
N LEU A 82 4.49 4.79 -3.90
CA LEU A 82 4.39 3.38 -3.50
C LEU A 82 4.14 3.21 -1.99
N SER A 83 4.78 4.01 -1.14
CA SER A 83 4.63 3.93 0.32
C SER A 83 3.22 4.37 0.77
N GLN A 84 2.67 5.40 0.14
CA GLN A 84 1.30 5.85 0.37
C GLN A 84 0.28 4.80 -0.07
N LEU A 85 0.52 4.17 -1.23
CA LEU A 85 -0.31 3.07 -1.71
C LEU A 85 -0.27 1.87 -0.76
N ASP A 86 0.92 1.47 -0.30
CA ASP A 86 1.08 0.34 0.63
C ASP A 86 0.33 0.59 1.95
N THR A 87 0.44 1.80 2.48
CA THR A 87 -0.31 2.24 3.67
C THR A 87 -1.82 2.19 3.45
N SER A 88 -2.30 2.65 2.29
CA SER A 88 -3.73 2.64 1.95
C SER A 88 -4.26 1.22 1.79
N LEU A 89 -3.49 0.33 1.18
CA LEU A 89 -3.82 -1.09 1.03
C LEU A 89 -3.94 -1.79 2.38
N GLU A 90 -3.01 -1.55 3.30
CA GLU A 90 -3.07 -2.13 4.64
C GLU A 90 -4.30 -1.63 5.43
N LYS A 91 -4.66 -0.35 5.27
CA LYS A 91 -5.92 0.19 5.85
C LYS A 91 -7.15 -0.52 5.28
N MET A 92 -7.24 -0.68 3.96
CA MET A 92 -8.37 -1.38 3.33
C MET A 92 -8.47 -2.85 3.76
N LYS A 93 -7.34 -3.56 3.87
CA LYS A 93 -7.33 -4.94 4.40
C LYS A 93 -7.89 -5.02 5.82
N ARG A 94 -7.55 -4.05 6.68
CA ARG A 94 -8.10 -3.98 8.04
C ARG A 94 -9.61 -3.71 8.02
N LEU A 95 -10.08 -2.78 7.18
CA LEU A 95 -11.50 -2.52 7.00
C LEU A 95 -12.24 -3.77 6.52
N TYR A 96 -11.66 -4.53 5.58
CA TYR A 96 -12.21 -5.80 5.11
C TYR A 96 -12.40 -6.80 6.26
N ILE A 97 -11.34 -7.01 7.06
CA ILE A 97 -11.36 -7.96 8.17
C ILE A 97 -12.43 -7.57 9.19
N GLU A 98 -12.55 -6.28 9.50
CA GLU A 98 -13.55 -5.81 10.46
C GLU A 98 -14.97 -5.92 9.92
N ALA A 99 -15.20 -5.55 8.66
CA ALA A 99 -16.50 -5.71 8.01
C ALA A 99 -16.94 -7.18 7.97
N LYS A 100 -15.99 -8.09 7.69
CA LYS A 100 -16.23 -9.53 7.70
C LYS A 100 -16.54 -10.07 9.10
N ARG A 101 -15.85 -9.58 10.14
CA ARG A 101 -16.16 -9.94 11.54
C ARG A 101 -17.57 -9.54 11.96
N ILE A 102 -18.01 -8.34 11.59
CA ILE A 102 -19.37 -7.86 11.84
C ILE A 102 -20.39 -8.76 11.15
N GLN A 103 -20.13 -9.14 9.90
CA GLN A 103 -20.98 -10.05 9.14
C GLN A 103 -21.05 -11.45 9.78
N ASP A 104 -19.92 -12.02 10.17
CA ASP A 104 -19.83 -13.39 10.69
C ASP A 104 -20.36 -13.52 12.15
N ASN A 105 -20.34 -12.43 12.93
CA ASN A 105 -20.85 -12.44 14.32
C ASN A 105 -21.53 -11.10 14.71
N PRO A 106 -22.76 -10.86 14.22
CA PRO A 106 -23.47 -9.61 14.45
C PRO A 106 -23.82 -9.37 15.93
N SER A 107 -24.08 -10.44 16.69
CA SER A 107 -24.51 -10.36 18.09
C SER A 107 -23.46 -9.80 19.04
N ARG A 108 -22.18 -9.84 18.66
CA ARG A 108 -21.05 -9.32 19.46
C ARG A 108 -20.96 -7.79 19.46
N TYR A 109 -21.66 -7.13 18.55
CA TYR A 109 -21.66 -5.67 18.36
C TYR A 109 -23.00 -5.02 18.70
N ILE A 110 -23.86 -5.72 19.44
CA ILE A 110 -25.04 -5.14 20.09
C ILE A 110 -24.54 -4.47 21.37
N THR A 111 -24.12 -3.21 21.28
CA THR A 111 -23.76 -2.36 22.43
C THR A 111 -24.96 -1.51 22.85
N GLU A 112 -25.10 -1.22 24.15
CA GLU A 112 -26.15 -0.37 24.71
C GLU A 112 -26.04 1.14 24.33
N GLU A 113 -25.22 1.50 23.33
CA GLU A 113 -25.04 2.85 22.78
C GLU A 113 -25.20 2.90 21.24
N PRO A 114 -25.61 4.05 20.65
CA PRO A 114 -26.54 4.12 19.51
C PRO A 114 -25.88 4.05 18.13
N LEU A 115 -24.72 3.41 17.99
CA LEU A 115 -24.23 3.06 16.66
C LEU A 115 -24.83 1.71 16.30
N SER A 116 -26.05 1.75 15.73
CA SER A 116 -26.65 0.56 15.10
C SER A 116 -25.65 -0.09 14.14
N GLN A 117 -25.72 -1.40 13.94
CA GLN A 117 -24.83 -2.11 12.99
C GLN A 117 -24.79 -1.43 11.61
N GLN A 118 -25.90 -0.80 11.21
CA GLN A 118 -25.99 0.00 10.00
C GLN A 118 -25.15 1.29 10.06
N ALA A 119 -25.14 2.00 11.19
CA ALA A 119 -24.30 3.17 11.39
C ALA A 119 -22.80 2.82 11.36
N LEU A 120 -22.41 1.68 11.96
CA LEU A 120 -21.04 1.15 11.87
C LEU A 120 -20.68 0.77 10.42
N SER A 121 -21.57 0.09 9.70
CA SER A 121 -21.35 -0.27 8.30
C SER A 121 -21.19 0.97 7.41
N ASN A 122 -22.03 1.99 7.60
CA ASN A 122 -21.94 3.25 6.87
C ASN A 122 -20.65 4.02 7.19
N PHE A 123 -20.22 4.02 8.45
CA PHE A 123 -18.93 4.59 8.83
C PHE A 123 -17.77 3.89 8.09
N LEU A 124 -17.74 2.56 8.09
CA LEU A 124 -16.71 1.79 7.40
C LEU A 124 -16.74 1.99 5.87
N LEU A 125 -17.93 2.11 5.27
CA LEU A 125 -18.10 2.42 3.85
C LEU A 125 -17.54 3.80 3.49
N ASN A 126 -17.81 4.81 4.31
CA ASN A 126 -17.26 6.15 4.10
C ASN A 126 -15.72 6.17 4.24
N GLN A 127 -15.17 5.45 5.23
CA GLN A 127 -13.72 5.28 5.36
C GLN A 127 -13.13 4.60 4.12
N PHE A 128 -13.80 3.58 3.59
CA PHE A 128 -13.37 2.89 2.37
C PHE A 128 -13.42 3.80 1.13
N ILE A 129 -14.52 4.53 0.91
CA ILE A 129 -14.68 5.45 -0.23
C ILE A 129 -13.57 6.52 -0.22
N ASN A 130 -13.24 7.07 0.95
CA ASN A 130 -12.19 8.09 1.09
C ASN A 130 -10.78 7.55 0.77
N LEU A 131 -10.58 6.24 0.81
CA LEU A 131 -9.29 5.59 0.46
C LEU A 131 -9.19 5.22 -1.02
N LEU A 132 -10.30 5.23 -1.79
CA LEU A 132 -10.28 4.84 -3.21
C LEU A 132 -9.36 5.73 -4.06
N PRO A 133 -9.34 7.07 -3.93
CA PRO A 133 -8.49 7.91 -4.78
C PRO A 133 -7.00 7.64 -4.64
N SER A 134 -6.51 7.24 -3.46
CA SER A 134 -5.09 6.91 -3.25
C SER A 134 -4.70 5.55 -3.82
N VAL A 135 -5.69 4.70 -4.06
CA VAL A 135 -5.52 3.31 -4.51
C VAL A 135 -5.73 3.20 -6.02
N VAL A 136 -6.72 3.93 -6.55
CA VAL A 136 -7.10 3.97 -7.97
C VAL A 136 -6.30 5.08 -8.68
N THR A 137 -4.99 5.13 -8.45
CA THR A 137 -4.12 6.07 -9.17
C THR A 137 -3.74 5.50 -10.54
N GLU A 138 -3.70 6.34 -11.57
CA GLU A 138 -3.29 5.96 -12.94
C GLU A 138 -1.90 5.31 -13.03
N GLN A 139 -1.07 5.40 -11.98
CA GLN A 139 0.29 4.87 -11.99
C GLN A 139 0.40 3.38 -11.59
N VAL A 140 -0.70 2.71 -11.24
CA VAL A 140 -0.68 1.29 -10.88
C VAL A 140 -0.87 0.39 -12.11
N PHE A 141 0.08 0.44 -13.05
CA PHE A 141 0.15 -0.45 -14.22
C PHE A 141 1.02 -1.70 -13.96
N ASP A 142 0.86 -2.35 -12.82
CA ASP A 142 1.61 -3.57 -12.49
C ASP A 142 0.70 -4.59 -11.79
N LYS A 143 1.20 -5.83 -11.57
CA LYS A 143 0.50 -7.00 -10.98
C LYS A 143 -0.33 -6.71 -9.71
N ARG A 144 -0.11 -5.58 -9.05
CA ARG A 144 -0.90 -5.09 -7.92
C ARG A 144 -2.32 -4.64 -8.33
N LEU A 145 -2.59 -4.32 -9.59
CA LEU A 145 -3.91 -3.87 -10.05
C LEU A 145 -4.98 -4.95 -9.88
N SER A 146 -4.67 -6.22 -10.19
CA SER A 146 -5.62 -7.32 -9.99
C SER A 146 -5.93 -7.54 -8.51
N VAL A 147 -4.92 -7.43 -7.64
CA VAL A 147 -5.08 -7.53 -6.18
C VAL A 147 -5.88 -6.34 -5.64
N ILE A 148 -5.63 -5.13 -6.14
CA ILE A 148 -6.37 -3.93 -5.77
C ILE A 148 -7.83 -4.05 -6.18
N VAL A 149 -8.11 -4.47 -7.42
CA VAL A 149 -9.47 -4.66 -7.91
C VAL A 149 -10.19 -5.74 -7.12
N ASP A 150 -9.53 -6.85 -6.81
CA ASP A 150 -10.08 -7.92 -5.96
C ASP A 150 -10.41 -7.44 -4.54
N ILE A 151 -9.51 -6.68 -3.91
CA ILE A 151 -9.74 -6.08 -2.58
C ILE A 151 -10.89 -5.08 -2.63
N ILE A 152 -10.89 -4.16 -3.61
CA ILE A 152 -11.94 -3.15 -3.76
C ILE A 152 -13.30 -3.84 -3.94
N THR A 153 -13.36 -4.86 -4.79
CA THR A 153 -14.60 -5.60 -5.07
C THR A 153 -15.10 -6.32 -3.82
N LYS A 154 -14.22 -7.04 -3.10
CA LYS A 154 -14.58 -7.78 -1.89
C LYS A 154 -15.00 -6.86 -0.75
N VAL A 155 -14.26 -5.79 -0.50
CA VAL A 155 -14.57 -4.81 0.55
C VAL A 155 -15.85 -4.07 0.24
N GLY A 156 -15.96 -3.52 -0.97
CA GLY A 156 -17.15 -2.80 -1.41
C GLY A 156 -18.40 -3.68 -1.32
N PHE A 157 -18.31 -4.94 -1.75
CA PHE A 157 -19.44 -5.87 -1.68
C PHE A 157 -19.89 -6.14 -0.24
N VAL A 158 -18.97 -6.46 0.68
CA VAL A 158 -19.33 -6.75 2.08
C VAL A 158 -19.93 -5.52 2.76
N LEU A 159 -19.32 -4.34 2.60
CA LEU A 159 -19.82 -3.09 3.18
C LEU A 159 -21.17 -2.67 2.58
N PHE A 160 -21.38 -2.92 1.29
CA PHE A 160 -22.65 -2.66 0.62
C PHE A 160 -23.78 -3.58 1.13
N GLN A 161 -23.51 -4.88 1.32
CA GLN A 161 -24.51 -5.80 1.89
C GLN A 161 -24.92 -5.40 3.30
N ASN A 162 -23.95 -4.98 4.13
CA ASN A 162 -24.19 -4.60 5.53
C ASN A 162 -24.84 -3.21 5.70
N SER A 163 -24.82 -2.34 4.67
CA SER A 163 -25.42 -1.01 4.72
C SER A 163 -26.89 -0.97 4.26
N LYS A 164 -27.37 -2.03 3.61
CA LYS A 164 -28.79 -2.12 3.23
C LYS A 164 -29.66 -2.23 4.48
N PRO A 165 -30.76 -1.44 4.57
CA PRO A 165 -31.77 -1.70 5.59
C PRO A 165 -32.32 -3.12 5.37
N LYS A 166 -32.46 -3.89 6.45
CA LYS A 166 -33.35 -5.07 6.41
C LYS A 166 -34.73 -4.51 6.10
N ILE A 167 -35.22 -4.77 4.89
CA ILE A 167 -36.65 -4.64 4.62
C ILE A 167 -37.26 -5.77 5.44
N GLU A 168 -37.66 -5.47 6.68
CA GLU A 168 -38.57 -6.36 7.39
C GLU A 168 -39.83 -6.44 6.54
N ASP A 169 -40.22 -7.67 6.22
CA ASP A 169 -41.47 -7.98 5.54
C ASP A 169 -42.59 -7.18 6.21
N ILE A 170 -43.09 -6.17 5.51
CA ILE A 170 -44.35 -5.54 5.86
C ILE A 170 -45.39 -6.61 5.55
N SER A 171 -45.68 -7.46 6.53
CA SER A 171 -46.88 -8.26 6.57
C SER A 171 -48.05 -7.27 6.53
N LEU A 172 -48.56 -7.04 5.32
CA LEU A 172 -49.90 -6.53 5.09
C LEU A 172 -50.87 -7.62 5.55
N GLU A 173 -51.11 -7.71 6.85
CA GLU A 173 -52.32 -8.35 7.35
C GLU A 173 -53.49 -7.43 6.97
N GLN A 174 -54.29 -7.91 6.02
CA GLN A 174 -55.59 -7.40 5.62
C GLN A 174 -56.67 -7.83 6.60
#